data_AF-A0A4Y8HZF3-F1
#
_entry.id   AF-A0A4Y8HZF3-F1
#
_cell.length_a   1.000
_cell.length_b   1.000
_cell.length_c   1.000
_cell.angle_alpha   90.00
_cell.angle_beta   90.00
_cell.angle_gamma   90.00
#
_symmetry.space_group_name_H-M   'P 1'
#
loop_
_entity.id
_entity.type
_entity.pdbx_description
1 polymer ?
#
loop_
_entity_poly.entity_id
_entity_poly.type
_entity_poly.pdbx_seq_one_letter_code
_entity_poly.pdbx_strand_id
1 'polypeptide(L)'
;MMKETKKSLKAYFLLIGILGILVSIGEVFLYFHILTIIFGFVRITISGLFIYYGIKMYDYLQKSPKTLINFVIITISINAVLYLIGRQLIYVAVLALLGWYLVHNIKKLSIQQPGQEIAKTNF
;
A
#
# COMPACT_ATOMS: atom_id res chain seq x y z
N MET A 1 14.56 4.43 -17.18
CA MET A 1 14.26 4.91 -15.80
C MET A 1 12.77 4.92 -15.43
N MET A 2 11.89 5.76 -15.99
CA MET A 2 10.47 5.85 -15.53
C MET A 2 9.67 4.54 -15.63
N LYS A 3 9.85 3.76 -16.72
CA LYS A 3 9.18 2.46 -16.87
C LYS A 3 9.59 1.48 -15.75
N GLU A 4 10.82 1.57 -15.26
CA GLU A 4 11.33 0.72 -14.18
C GLU A 4 10.84 1.17 -12.81
N THR A 5 10.75 2.48 -12.55
CA THR A 5 10.18 3.02 -11.31
C THR A 5 8.69 2.64 -11.17
N LYS A 6 7.93 2.63 -12.27
CA LYS A 6 6.53 2.15 -12.24
C LYS A 6 6.42 0.64 -12.04
N LYS A 7 7.27 -0.15 -12.73
CA LYS A 7 7.31 -1.61 -12.57
C LYS A 7 7.72 -2.02 -11.14
N SER A 8 8.72 -1.36 -10.58
CA SER A 8 9.18 -1.59 -9.21
C SER A 8 8.10 -1.20 -8.19
N LEU A 9 7.45 -0.05 -8.32
CA LEU A 9 6.36 0.33 -7.43
C LEU A 9 5.20 -0.69 -7.48
N LYS A 10 4.87 -1.22 -8.67
CA LYS A 10 3.88 -2.31 -8.80
C LYS A 10 4.34 -3.57 -8.07
N ALA A 11 5.61 -3.94 -8.25
CA ALA A 11 6.18 -5.09 -7.57
C ALA A 11 6.13 -4.93 -6.04
N TYR A 12 6.41 -3.74 -5.50
CA TYR A 12 6.29 -3.47 -4.07
C TYR A 12 4.86 -3.65 -3.55
N PHE A 13 3.85 -3.13 -4.26
CA PHE A 13 2.45 -3.33 -3.87
C PHE A 13 2.07 -4.81 -3.85
N LEU A 14 2.44 -5.55 -4.91
CA LEU A 14 2.17 -6.99 -4.99
C LEU A 14 2.90 -7.77 -3.90
N LEU A 15 4.17 -7.46 -3.65
CA LEU A 15 4.99 -8.14 -2.66
C LEU A 15 4.49 -7.90 -1.23
N ILE A 16 4.12 -6.66 -0.90
CA ILE A 16 3.47 -6.33 0.39
C ILE A 16 2.18 -7.13 0.55
N GLY A 17 1.36 -7.20 -0.50
CA GLY A 17 0.11 -7.96 -0.46
C GLY A 17 0.30 -9.47 -0.30
N ILE A 18 1.21 -10.07 -1.08
CA ILE A 18 1.46 -11.53 -1.01
C ILE A 18 2.06 -11.91 0.35
N LEU A 19 3.10 -11.20 0.80
CA LEU A 19 3.71 -11.46 2.09
C LEU A 19 2.73 -11.20 3.24
N GLY A 20 1.91 -10.15 3.14
CA GLY A 20 0.89 -9.84 4.12
C GLY A 20 -0.15 -10.95 4.28
N ILE A 21 -0.61 -11.55 3.18
CA ILE A 21 -1.50 -12.72 3.23
C ILE A 21 -0.81 -13.90 3.91
N LEU A 22 0.41 -14.24 3.51
CA LEU A 22 1.15 -15.38 4.06
C LEU A 22 1.37 -15.23 5.57
N VAL A 23 1.81 -14.05 6.01
CA VAL A 23 2.01 -13.75 7.44
C VAL A 23 0.69 -13.83 8.20
N SER A 24 -0.39 -13.26 7.66
CA SER A 24 -1.69 -13.25 8.34
C SER A 24 -2.28 -14.66 8.48
N ILE A 25 -2.16 -15.50 7.45
CA ILE A 25 -2.57 -16.91 7.52
C ILE A 25 -1.75 -17.65 8.58
N GLY A 26 -0.42 -17.44 8.60
CA GLY A 26 0.46 -18.03 9.58
C GLY A 26 0.10 -17.64 11.02
N GLU A 27 -0.15 -16.35 11.28
CA GLU A 27 -0.58 -15.87 12.60
C GLU A 27 -1.94 -16.44 13.02
N VAL A 28 -2.92 -16.48 12.12
CA VAL A 28 -4.24 -17.04 12.40
C VAL A 28 -4.16 -18.53 12.73
N PHE A 29 -3.30 -19.27 12.03
CA PHE A 29 -3.11 -20.71 12.26
C PHE A 29 -2.37 -21.01 13.57
N LEU A 30 -1.35 -20.21 13.90
CA LEU A 30 -0.53 -20.39 15.11
C LEU A 30 -1.21 -19.93 16.39
N TYR A 31 -2.06 -18.89 16.33
CA TYR A 31 -2.69 -18.29 17.49
C TYR A 31 -4.21 -18.32 17.36
N PHE A 32 -4.82 -19.40 17.84
CA PHE A 32 -6.26 -19.65 17.74
C PHE A 32 -7.07 -18.84 18.79
N HIS A 33 -6.98 -17.51 18.72
CA HIS A 33 -7.73 -16.57 19.54
C HIS A 33 -8.67 -15.73 18.68
N ILE A 34 -9.89 -15.46 19.16
CA ILE A 34 -10.93 -14.71 18.42
C ILE A 34 -10.42 -13.35 17.92
N LEU A 35 -9.64 -12.63 18.74
CA LEU A 35 -9.06 -11.34 18.38
C LEU A 35 -8.02 -11.48 17.26
N THR A 36 -7.18 -12.51 17.31
CA THR A 36 -6.19 -12.77 16.26
C THR A 36 -6.86 -13.15 14.95
N ILE A 37 -7.96 -13.90 14.99
CA ILE A 37 -8.76 -14.23 13.81
C ILE A 37 -9.32 -12.94 13.18
N ILE A 38 -9.94 -12.07 13.98
CA ILE A 38 -10.50 -10.79 13.51
C ILE A 38 -9.40 -9.91 12.89
N PHE A 39 -8.29 -9.71 13.60
CA PHE A 39 -7.17 -8.91 13.07
C PHE A 39 -6.49 -9.56 11.87
N GLY A 40 -6.46 -10.90 11.81
CA GLY A 40 -5.99 -11.67 10.67
C GLY A 40 -6.83 -11.40 9.43
N PHE A 41 -8.16 -11.45 9.54
CA PHE A 41 -9.06 -11.11 8.44
C PHE A 41 -8.87 -9.67 7.95
N VAL A 42 -8.76 -8.70 8.87
CA VAL A 42 -8.49 -7.30 8.51
C VAL A 42 -7.16 -7.18 7.74
N ARG A 43 -6.10 -7.84 8.19
CA ARG A 43 -4.79 -7.84 7.51
C ARG A 43 -4.84 -8.54 6.15
N ILE A 44 -5.59 -9.64 6.02
CA ILE A 44 -5.83 -10.32 4.72
C ILE A 44 -6.57 -9.38 3.76
N THR A 45 -7.63 -8.71 4.21
CA THR A 45 -8.38 -7.75 3.37
C THR A 45 -7.48 -6.60 2.89
N ILE A 46 -6.71 -6.00 3.79
CA ILE A 46 -5.73 -4.96 3.46
C ILE A 46 -4.70 -5.46 2.44
N SER A 47 -4.20 -6.68 2.63
CA SER A 47 -3.22 -7.29 1.74
C SER A 47 -3.81 -7.57 0.35
N GLY A 48 -5.06 -8.02 0.29
CA GLY A 48 -5.83 -8.16 -0.94
C GLY A 48 -6.01 -6.81 -1.66
N LEU A 49 -6.25 -5.72 -0.93
CA LEU A 49 -6.31 -4.37 -1.51
C LEU A 49 -4.94 -3.94 -2.08
N PHE A 50 -3.84 -4.27 -1.41
CA PHE A 50 -2.50 -4.04 -1.97
C PHE A 50 -2.28 -4.77 -3.28
N ILE A 51 -2.71 -6.03 -3.39
CA ILE A 51 -2.65 -6.79 -4.65
C ILE A 51 -3.52 -6.13 -5.71
N TYR A 52 -4.77 -5.79 -5.37
CA TYR A 52 -5.72 -5.15 -6.28
C TYR A 52 -5.17 -3.82 -6.83
N TYR A 53 -4.70 -2.93 -5.95
CA TYR A 53 -4.10 -1.65 -6.34
C TYR A 53 -2.76 -1.84 -7.06
N GLY A 54 -1.99 -2.88 -6.74
CA GLY A 54 -0.77 -3.24 -7.47
C GLY A 54 -1.05 -3.67 -8.93
N ILE A 55 -2.10 -4.47 -9.16
CA ILE A 55 -2.51 -4.87 -10.51
C ILE A 55 -2.98 -3.66 -11.31
N LYS A 56 -3.86 -2.84 -10.73
CA LYS A 56 -4.45 -1.66 -11.39
C LYS A 56 -3.63 -0.37 -11.23
N MET A 57 -2.39 -0.47 -10.75
CA MET A 57 -1.61 0.70 -10.30
C MET A 57 -1.42 1.74 -11.40
N TYR A 58 -1.22 1.30 -12.64
CA TYR A 58 -1.04 2.18 -13.78
C TYR A 58 -2.27 3.04 -14.08
N ASP A 59 -3.46 2.47 -13.95
CA ASP A 59 -4.73 3.19 -14.18
C ASP A 59 -4.97 4.22 -13.08
N TYR A 60 -4.72 3.84 -11.82
CA TYR A 60 -4.89 4.74 -10.69
C TYR A 60 -3.85 5.86 -10.66
N LEU A 61 -2.60 5.60 -11.08
CA LEU A 61 -1.59 6.65 -11.22
C LEU A 61 -2.00 7.73 -12.21
N GLN A 62 -2.70 7.36 -13.29
CA GLN A 62 -3.16 8.29 -14.33
C GLN A 62 -4.48 8.99 -13.97
N LYS A 63 -5.44 8.26 -13.40
CA LYS A 63 -6.78 8.78 -13.11
C LYS A 63 -6.85 9.54 -11.79
N SER A 64 -6.24 9.00 -10.74
CA SER A 64 -6.32 9.56 -9.38
C SER A 64 -5.17 9.08 -8.49
N PRO A 65 -3.97 9.69 -8.59
CA PRO A 65 -2.84 9.34 -7.74
C PRO A 65 -3.11 9.59 -6.26
N LYS A 66 -4.00 10.54 -5.94
CA LYS A 66 -4.46 10.81 -4.57
C LYS A 66 -5.13 9.59 -3.93
N THR A 67 -5.87 8.78 -4.70
CA THR A 67 -6.51 7.57 -4.18
C THR A 67 -5.47 6.55 -3.71
N LEU A 68 -4.39 6.35 -4.45
CA LEU A 68 -3.29 5.46 -4.05
C LEU A 68 -2.55 5.99 -2.81
N ILE A 69 -2.28 7.29 -2.76
CA ILE A 69 -1.64 7.92 -1.59
C ILE A 69 -2.49 7.76 -0.34
N ASN A 70 -3.79 8.07 -0.43
CA ASN A 70 -4.71 7.95 0.70
C ASN A 70 -4.82 6.50 1.15
N PHE A 71 -4.91 5.55 0.21
CA PHE A 71 -4.88 4.12 0.53
C PHE A 71 -3.64 3.74 1.34
N VAL A 72 -2.44 4.07 0.85
CA VAL A 72 -1.18 3.76 1.55
C VAL A 72 -1.16 4.39 2.95
N ILE A 73 -1.55 5.66 3.09
CA ILE A 73 -1.56 6.36 4.38
C ILE A 73 -2.54 5.70 5.35
N ILE A 74 -3.79 5.47 4.93
CA ILE A 74 -4.83 4.86 5.77
C ILE A 74 -4.37 3.48 6.25
N THR A 75 -3.86 2.66 5.33
CA THR A 75 -3.40 1.32 5.67
C THR A 75 -2.24 1.32 6.67
N ILE A 76 -1.30 2.24 6.52
CA ILE A 76 -0.16 2.35 7.44
C ILE A 76 -0.61 2.87 8.80
N SER A 77 -1.52 3.83 8.85
CA SER A 77 -2.12 4.30 10.11
C SER A 77 -2.85 3.17 10.83
N ILE A 78 -3.64 2.36 10.13
CA ILE A 78 -4.32 1.20 10.71
C ILE A 78 -3.31 0.20 11.27
N ASN A 79 -2.30 -0.17 10.48
CA ASN A 79 -1.28 -1.12 10.95
C ASN A 79 -0.46 -0.56 12.12
N ALA A 80 -0.09 0.73 12.08
CA ALA A 80 0.64 1.38 13.16
C ALA A 80 -0.13 1.31 14.49
N VAL A 81 -1.45 1.56 14.46
CA VAL A 81 -2.31 1.39 15.64
C VAL A 81 -2.28 -0.05 16.15
N LEU A 82 -2.40 -1.04 15.26
CA LEU A 82 -2.33 -2.46 15.65
C LEU A 82 -0.99 -2.83 16.28
N TYR A 83 0.13 -2.38 15.72
CA TYR A 83 1.47 -2.64 16.26
C TYR A 83 1.75 -1.88 17.56
N LEU A 84 1.19 -0.69 17.75
CA LEU A 84 1.29 0.06 19.01
C LEU A 84 0.59 -0.67 20.16
N ILE A 85 -0.56 -1.29 19.91
CA ILE A 85 -1.24 -2.14 20.90
C ILE A 85 -0.34 -3.31 21.32
N GLY A 86 0.39 -3.90 20.37
CA GLY A 86 1.38 -4.95 20.61
C GLY A 86 2.73 -4.48 21.15
N ARG A 87 2.93 -3.18 21.42
CA ARG A 87 4.22 -2.56 21.84
C ARG A 87 5.39 -2.82 20.87
N GLN A 88 5.07 -3.01 19.59
CA GLN A 88 6.00 -3.40 18.53
C GLN A 88 6.55 -2.18 17.77
N LEU A 89 7.22 -1.25 18.48
CA LEU A 89 7.65 0.05 17.94
C LEU A 89 8.54 -0.05 16.69
N ILE A 90 9.39 -1.07 16.60
CA ILE A 90 10.27 -1.26 15.45
C ILE A 90 9.47 -1.48 14.15
N TYR A 91 8.34 -2.18 14.23
CA TYR A 91 7.46 -2.43 13.09
C TYR A 91 6.73 -1.16 12.65
N VAL A 92 6.39 -0.27 13.60
CA VAL A 92 5.83 1.05 13.29
C VAL A 92 6.83 1.90 12.50
N ALA A 93 8.10 1.91 12.91
CA ALA A 93 9.16 2.63 12.20
C ALA A 93 9.38 2.08 10.77
N VAL A 94 9.43 0.75 10.62
CA VAL A 94 9.57 0.09 9.31
C VAL A 94 8.37 0.41 8.40
N LEU A 95 7.15 0.37 8.94
CA LEU A 95 5.94 0.75 8.19
C LEU A 95 5.95 2.22 7.76
N ALA A 96 6.39 3.12 8.64
CA ALA A 96 6.49 4.54 8.31
C ALA A 96 7.48 4.79 7.17
N LEU A 97 8.64 4.11 7.18
CA LEU A 97 9.63 4.17 6.10
C LEU A 97 9.08 3.62 4.78
N LEU A 98 8.40 2.46 4.83
CA LEU A 98 7.73 1.88 3.66
C LEU A 98 6.67 2.82 3.09
N GLY A 99 5.84 3.41 3.95
CA GLY A 99 4.82 4.38 3.56
C GLY A 99 5.38 5.61 2.91
N TRP A 100 6.39 6.19 3.54
CA TRP A 100 7.10 7.34 3.00
C TRP A 100 7.66 7.02 1.61
N TYR A 101 8.32 5.87 1.45
CA TYR A 101 8.86 5.42 0.15
C TYR A 101 7.75 5.28 -0.91
N LEU A 102 6.65 4.60 -0.60
CA LEU A 102 5.55 4.40 -1.54
C LEU A 102 4.89 5.73 -1.92
N VAL A 103 4.55 6.57 -0.95
CA VAL A 103 3.92 7.88 -1.17
C VAL A 103 4.84 8.79 -1.98
N HIS A 104 6.14 8.84 -1.65
CA HIS A 104 7.12 9.62 -2.38
C HIS A 104 7.20 9.20 -3.85
N ASN A 105 7.29 7.89 -4.12
CA ASN A 105 7.34 7.37 -5.48
C ASN A 105 6.03 7.59 -6.26
N ILE A 106 4.87 7.46 -5.62
CA ILE A 106 3.57 7.76 -6.25
C ILE A 106 3.52 9.23 -6.66
N LYS A 107 3.87 10.16 -5.76
CA LYS A 107 3.90 11.61 -6.05
C LYS A 107 4.86 11.96 -7.18
N LYS A 108 6.08 11.41 -7.14
CA LYS A 108 7.09 11.61 -8.18
C LYS A 108 6.58 11.13 -9.54
N LEU A 109 5.99 9.94 -9.58
CA LEU A 109 5.46 9.35 -10.81
C LEU A 109 4.23 10.08 -11.34
N SER A 110 3.39 10.69 -10.49
CA SER A 110 2.23 11.46 -10.93
C SER A 110 2.61 12.81 -11.57
N ILE A 111 3.64 13.49 -11.04
CA ILE A 111 4.11 14.78 -11.59
C ILE A 111 4.81 14.57 -12.93
N GLN A 112 5.49 13.43 -13.09
CA GLN A 112 6.28 13.12 -14.27
C GLN A 112 5.48 12.54 -15.45
N GLN A 113 4.15 12.48 -15.39
CA GLN A 113 3.33 12.07 -16.55
C GLN A 113 2.98 13.31 -17.38
N PRO A 114 3.71 13.60 -18.48
CA PRO A 114 3.42 14.73 -19.34
C PRO A 114 2.25 14.28 -20.23
N GLY A 115 1.04 14.73 -19.91
CA GLY A 115 -0.15 14.33 -20.66
C GLY A 115 -1.49 14.89 -20.17
N GLN A 116 -1.52 15.65 -19.06
CA GLN A 116 -2.75 16.31 -18.60
C GLN A 116 -2.72 17.85 -18.69
N GLU A 117 -1.64 18.47 -19.16
CA GLU A 117 -1.60 19.94 -19.35
C GLU A 117 -2.15 20.42 -20.71
N ILE A 118 -2.37 19.56 -21.70
CA ILE A 118 -2.84 19.99 -23.03
C ILE A 118 -4.39 20.09 -23.12
N ALA A 119 -5.13 19.55 -22.14
CA ALA A 119 -6.60 19.50 -22.22
C ALA A 119 -7.33 20.67 -21.54
N LYS A 120 -6.63 21.72 -21.08
CA LYS A 120 -7.25 22.83 -20.31
C LYS A 120 -7.12 24.23 -20.92
N THR A 121 -6.67 24.38 -22.16
CA THR A 121 -6.50 25.71 -22.81
C THR A 121 -7.42 25.98 -23.99
N ASN A 122 -8.40 25.13 -24.29
CA ASN A 122 -9.38 25.39 -25.34
C ASN A 122 -10.81 25.14 -24.85
N PHE A 123 -11.31 26.03 -23.99
CA PHE A 123 -12.74 26.35 -23.85
C PHE A 123 -12.88 27.76 -23.29
#